data_AF-A0A1D2RZ53-F1
#
_entry.id   AF-A0A1D2RZ53-F1
#
_cell.length_a   1.000
_cell.length_b   1.000
_cell.length_c   1.000
_cell.angle_alpha   90.00
_cell.angle_beta   90.00
_cell.angle_gamma   90.00
#
_symmetry.space_group_name_H-M   'P 1'
#
loop_
_entity.id
_entity.type
_entity.pdbx_description
1 polymer ?
#
loop_
_entity_poly.entity_id
_entity_poly.type
_entity_poly.pdbx_seq_one_letter_code
_entity_poly.pdbx_strand_id
1 'polypeptide(L)'
;MQLSPPHAPHLVRGPITQERLATLVHGFYADVRADPLLGPVFEQALADRWEPHLERMVAFWSTVALGSKSFTGNVFGKHMALADVTPAHFAAWVRLWGEHTERLFHAEDARELQITAHGIARNLFQGYFGTRPTFAHRS
;
A
#
# COMPACT_ATOMS: atom_id res chain seq x y z
N MET A 1 -22.01 2.76 32.85
CA MET A 1 -20.75 3.24 32.26
C MET A 1 -20.77 2.91 30.77
N GLN A 2 -21.20 3.85 29.92
CA GLN A 2 -21.02 3.70 28.48
C GLN A 2 -19.62 4.21 28.15
N LEU A 3 -18.73 3.28 27.83
CA LEU A 3 -17.45 3.61 27.23
C LEU A 3 -17.74 3.96 25.77
N SER A 4 -17.73 5.25 25.45
CA SER A 4 -17.70 5.71 24.06
C SER A 4 -16.47 5.11 23.37
N PRO A 5 -16.56 4.66 22.11
CA PRO A 5 -15.39 4.24 21.36
C PRO A 5 -14.42 5.44 21.23
N PRO A 6 -13.09 5.22 21.23
CA PRO A 6 -12.17 6.30 20.90
C PRO A 6 -12.55 6.84 19.53
N HIS A 7 -12.76 8.16 19.45
CA HIS A 7 -12.95 8.84 18.18
C HIS A 7 -11.77 8.45 17.28
N ALA A 8 -12.04 7.70 16.20
CA ALA A 8 -11.17 7.78 15.05
C ALA A 8 -11.09 9.27 14.73
N PRO A 9 -9.91 9.91 14.81
CA PRO A 9 -9.83 11.32 14.50
C PRO A 9 -10.49 11.50 13.14
N HIS A 10 -11.38 12.48 13.04
CA HIS A 10 -11.79 13.01 11.75
C HIS A 10 -10.47 13.36 11.06
N LEU A 11 -10.02 12.50 10.14
CA LEU A 11 -8.72 12.64 9.50
C LEU A 11 -8.87 13.82 8.55
N VAL A 12 -8.74 15.03 9.08
CA VAL A 12 -8.48 16.23 8.29
C VAL A 12 -7.27 15.87 7.43
N ARG A 13 -7.35 16.10 6.13
CA ARG A 13 -6.18 15.92 5.25
C ARG A 13 -5.01 16.72 5.83
N GLY A 14 -3.84 16.12 5.85
CA GLY A 14 -2.66 16.73 6.47
C GLY A 14 -1.36 16.24 5.83
N PRO A 15 -0.22 16.79 6.26
CA PRO A 15 1.08 16.51 5.65
C PRO A 15 1.53 15.07 5.91
N ILE A 16 2.50 14.62 5.12
CA ILE A 16 3.17 13.32 5.32
C ILE A 16 3.94 13.34 6.65
N THR A 17 3.61 12.41 7.53
CA THR A 17 4.27 12.14 8.82
C THR A 17 4.32 10.64 9.05
N GLN A 18 5.20 10.16 9.92
CA GLN A 18 5.32 8.73 10.21
C GLN A 18 4.00 8.16 10.76
N GLU A 19 3.32 8.89 11.65
CA GLU A 19 2.03 8.48 12.24
C GLU A 19 0.93 8.37 11.19
N ARG A 20 0.91 9.30 10.22
CA ARG A 20 -0.06 9.26 9.11
C ARG A 20 0.27 8.17 8.10
N LEU A 21 1.54 7.89 7.85
CA LEU A 21 1.97 6.75 7.04
C LEU A 21 1.60 5.42 7.70
N ALA A 22 1.72 5.31 9.02
CA ALA A 22 1.21 4.15 9.76
C ALA A 22 -0.30 4.02 9.59
N THR A 23 -1.05 5.12 9.77
CA THR A 23 -2.51 5.14 9.54
C THR A 23 -2.88 4.72 8.12
N LEU A 24 -2.15 5.25 7.12
CA LEU A 24 -2.30 4.90 5.71
C LEU A 24 -2.09 3.41 5.48
N VAL A 25 -0.96 2.86 5.92
CA VAL A 25 -0.60 1.46 5.70
C VAL A 25 -1.60 0.52 6.37
N HIS A 26 -1.97 0.77 7.63
CA HIS A 26 -2.92 -0.07 8.34
C HIS A 26 -4.31 -0.03 7.70
N GLY A 27 -4.82 1.15 7.34
CA GLY A 27 -6.11 1.27 6.65
C GLY A 27 -6.10 0.59 5.28
N PHE A 28 -5.05 0.84 4.50
CA PHE A 28 -4.87 0.24 3.18
C PHE A 28 -4.85 -1.29 3.25
N TYR A 29 -4.05 -1.87 4.14
CA TYR A 29 -3.95 -3.33 4.22
C TYR A 29 -5.16 -4.00 4.87
N ALA A 30 -5.94 -3.29 5.69
CA ALA A 30 -7.24 -3.78 6.13
C ALA A 30 -8.17 -4.01 4.93
N ASP A 31 -8.22 -3.07 3.98
CA ASP A 31 -9.04 -3.20 2.78
C ASP A 31 -8.44 -4.20 1.78
N VAL A 32 -7.11 -4.28 1.64
CA VAL A 32 -6.45 -5.34 0.84
C VAL A 32 -6.81 -6.73 1.36
N ARG A 33 -6.83 -6.90 2.69
CA ARG A 33 -7.17 -8.18 3.32
C ARG A 33 -8.64 -8.55 3.10
N ALA A 34 -9.54 -7.56 3.08
CA ALA A 34 -10.97 -7.76 2.86
C ALA A 34 -11.34 -7.86 1.37
N ASP A 35 -10.50 -7.39 0.45
CA ASP A 35 -10.76 -7.41 -0.98
C ASP A 35 -10.76 -8.86 -1.52
N PRO A 36 -11.81 -9.29 -2.26
CA PRO A 36 -11.96 -10.67 -2.68
C PRO A 36 -10.94 -11.12 -3.74
N LEU A 37 -10.29 -10.17 -4.42
CA LEU A 37 -9.25 -10.45 -5.41
C LEU A 37 -7.86 -10.45 -4.75
N LEU A 38 -7.57 -9.47 -3.89
CA LEU A 38 -6.25 -9.36 -3.26
C LEU A 38 -6.08 -10.24 -2.03
N GLY A 39 -7.10 -10.32 -1.18
CA GLY A 39 -7.08 -11.03 0.10
C GLY A 39 -6.49 -12.43 -0.01
N PRO A 40 -6.99 -13.30 -0.93
CA PRO A 40 -6.46 -14.66 -1.09
C PRO A 40 -4.96 -14.72 -1.40
N VAL A 41 -4.43 -13.81 -2.24
CA VAL A 41 -3.00 -13.76 -2.59
C VAL A 41 -2.16 -13.41 -1.37
N PHE A 42 -2.60 -12.42 -0.59
CA PHE A 42 -1.89 -12.00 0.61
C PHE A 42 -1.99 -13.04 1.73
N GLU A 43 -3.15 -13.66 1.93
CA GLU A 43 -3.33 -14.73 2.92
C GLU A 43 -2.48 -15.96 2.58
N GLN A 44 -2.36 -16.33 1.31
CA GLN A 44 -1.46 -17.41 0.89
C GLN A 44 0.01 -17.09 1.16
N ALA A 45 0.43 -15.83 0.95
CA ALA A 45 1.81 -15.41 1.13
C ALA A 45 2.20 -15.19 2.61
N LEU A 46 1.29 -14.61 3.39
CA LEU A 46 1.55 -14.18 4.76
C LEU A 46 1.07 -15.17 5.80
N ALA A 47 0.00 -15.91 5.52
CA ALA A 47 -0.79 -16.63 6.51
C ALA A 47 -1.04 -15.71 7.71
N ASP A 48 -0.75 -16.15 8.93
CA ASP A 48 -0.97 -15.35 10.15
C ASP A 48 0.08 -14.24 10.40
N ARG A 49 1.04 -14.03 9.50
CA ARG A 49 2.14 -13.05 9.67
C ARG A 49 1.78 -11.64 9.19
N TRP A 50 0.56 -11.19 9.46
CA TRP A 50 0.08 -9.87 9.08
C TRP A 50 0.77 -8.74 9.84
N GLU A 51 0.87 -8.84 11.16
CA GLU A 51 1.46 -7.78 11.99
C GLU A 51 2.93 -7.47 11.60
N PRO A 52 3.84 -8.45 11.47
CA PRO A 52 5.21 -8.17 11.00
C PRO A 52 5.26 -7.61 9.58
N HIS A 53 4.31 -7.96 8.72
CA HIS A 53 4.21 -7.40 7.38
C HIS A 53 3.80 -5.93 7.43
N LEU A 54 2.82 -5.57 8.25
CA LEU A 54 2.37 -4.18 8.42
C LEU A 54 3.50 -3.29 8.94
N GLU A 55 4.22 -3.71 9.99
CA GLU A 55 5.39 -2.99 10.52
C GLU A 55 6.44 -2.74 9.43
N ARG A 56 6.72 -3.77 8.63
CA ARG A 56 7.67 -3.69 7.51
C ARG A 56 7.19 -2.73 6.42
N MET A 57 5.88 -2.67 6.16
CA MET A 57 5.30 -1.74 5.17
C MET A 57 5.30 -0.30 5.67
N VAL A 58 5.07 -0.06 6.97
CA VAL A 58 5.25 1.27 7.57
C VAL A 58 6.69 1.73 7.42
N ALA A 59 7.66 0.86 7.73
CA ALA A 59 9.08 1.18 7.57
C ALA A 59 9.45 1.46 6.11
N PHE A 60 8.92 0.67 5.16
CA PHE A 60 9.13 0.86 3.72
C PHE A 60 8.62 2.23 3.26
N TRP A 61 7.36 2.54 3.53
CA TRP A 61 6.76 3.81 3.08
C TRP A 61 7.34 5.03 3.79
N SER A 62 7.76 4.89 5.05
CA SER A 62 8.52 5.95 5.75
C SER A 62 9.88 6.20 5.10
N THR A 63 10.57 5.14 4.66
CA THR A 63 11.85 5.26 3.95
C THR A 63 11.65 5.96 2.61
N VAL A 64 10.61 5.58 1.88
CA VAL A 64 10.29 6.11 0.55
C VAL A 64 9.86 7.58 0.61
N ALA A 65 8.97 7.94 1.54
CA ALA A 65 8.36 9.26 1.58
C ALA A 65 9.14 10.27 2.42
N LEU A 66 9.84 9.82 3.47
CA LEU A 66 10.56 10.70 4.41
C LEU A 66 12.09 10.55 4.32
N GLY A 67 12.60 9.66 3.48
CA GLY A 67 14.04 9.38 3.38
C GLY A 67 14.60 8.72 4.65
N SER A 68 13.76 8.12 5.49
CA SER A 68 14.23 7.40 6.68
C SER A 68 15.07 6.19 6.27
N LYS A 69 16.04 5.75 7.10
CA LYS A 69 16.85 4.56 6.82
C LYS A 69 16.31 3.31 7.53
N SER A 70 14.99 3.20 7.59
CA SER A 70 14.29 2.23 8.45
C SER A 70 13.94 0.91 7.74
N PHE A 71 14.01 0.86 6.41
CA PHE A 71 13.71 -0.34 5.63
C PHE A 71 14.94 -0.91 4.92
N THR A 72 15.09 -2.23 4.99
CA THR A 72 16.04 -3.00 4.19
C THR A 72 15.38 -4.25 3.61
N GLY A 73 15.74 -4.61 2.38
CA GLY A 73 15.42 -5.90 1.78
C GLY A 73 15.04 -5.84 0.30
N ASN A 74 15.00 -7.03 -0.32
CA ASN A 74 14.74 -7.19 -1.74
C ASN A 74 13.23 -7.26 -2.03
N VAL A 75 12.59 -6.11 -2.24
CA VAL A 75 11.16 -6.02 -2.59
C VAL A 75 10.87 -6.83 -3.85
N PHE A 76 11.64 -6.62 -4.92
CA PHE A 76 11.40 -7.26 -6.22
C PHE A 76 11.44 -8.78 -6.11
N GLY A 77 12.53 -9.34 -5.55
CA GLY A 77 12.70 -10.78 -5.43
C GLY A 77 11.64 -11.46 -4.57
N LYS A 78 11.15 -10.78 -3.51
CA LYS A 78 10.06 -11.31 -2.67
C LYS A 78 8.74 -11.41 -3.44
N HIS A 79 8.45 -10.46 -4.32
CA HIS A 79 7.24 -10.52 -5.14
C HIS A 79 7.40 -11.59 -6.23
N MET A 80 8.51 -11.63 -6.96
CA MET A 80 8.70 -12.64 -8.03
C MET A 80 8.60 -14.11 -7.56
N ALA A 81 8.72 -14.37 -6.26
CA ALA A 81 8.51 -15.69 -5.67
C ALA A 81 7.03 -16.07 -5.44
N LEU A 82 6.09 -15.13 -5.63
CA LEU A 82 4.66 -15.36 -5.47
C LEU A 82 4.08 -16.00 -6.75
N ALA A 83 3.20 -16.99 -6.56
CA ALA A 83 2.43 -17.60 -7.62
C ALA A 83 1.10 -16.85 -7.83
N ASP A 84 0.45 -17.13 -8.98
CA ASP A 84 -0.94 -16.72 -9.27
C ASP A 84 -1.21 -15.21 -9.24
N VAL A 85 -0.16 -14.39 -9.38
CA VAL A 85 -0.29 -12.95 -9.55
C VAL A 85 -0.75 -12.62 -10.98
N THR A 86 -1.69 -11.70 -11.11
CA THR A 86 -2.35 -11.35 -12.37
C THR A 86 -2.34 -9.84 -12.54
N PRO A 87 -2.54 -9.33 -13.77
CA PRO A 87 -2.70 -7.89 -14.01
C PRO A 87 -3.79 -7.23 -13.16
N ALA A 88 -4.88 -7.95 -12.87
CA ALA A 88 -5.99 -7.43 -12.09
C ALA A 88 -5.59 -7.16 -10.63
N HIS A 89 -4.69 -7.96 -10.04
CA HIS A 89 -4.15 -7.72 -8.70
C HIS A 89 -3.44 -6.35 -8.63
N PHE A 90 -2.63 -6.01 -9.62
CA PHE A 90 -1.96 -4.71 -9.66
C PHE A 90 -2.95 -3.55 -9.77
N ALA A 91 -3.96 -3.66 -10.63
CA ALA A 91 -4.97 -2.63 -10.81
C ALA A 91 -5.76 -2.39 -9.50
N ALA A 92 -6.18 -3.46 -8.82
CA ALA A 92 -6.89 -3.37 -7.55
C ALA A 92 -6.03 -2.76 -6.44
N TRP A 93 -4.78 -3.18 -6.32
CA TRP A 93 -3.85 -2.68 -5.30
C TRP A 93 -3.58 -1.18 -5.48
N VAL A 94 -3.33 -0.72 -6.71
CA VAL A 94 -3.08 0.69 -7.03
C VAL A 94 -4.33 1.54 -6.80
N ARG A 95 -5.52 1.03 -7.15
CA ARG A 95 -6.81 1.70 -6.90
C ARG A 95 -7.02 1.95 -5.41
N LEU A 96 -6.92 0.89 -4.58
CA LEU A 96 -7.08 1.01 -3.13
C LEU A 96 -6.06 1.97 -2.53
N TRP A 97 -4.81 1.94 -3.00
CA TRP A 97 -3.78 2.87 -2.54
C TRP A 97 -4.16 4.34 -2.85
N GLY A 98 -4.69 4.59 -4.04
CA GLY A 98 -5.21 5.90 -4.44
C GLY A 98 -6.32 6.39 -3.50
N GLU A 99 -7.31 5.56 -3.23
CA GLU A 99 -8.45 5.88 -2.35
C GLU A 99 -7.99 6.27 -0.93
N HIS A 100 -7.05 5.51 -0.36
CA HIS A 100 -6.54 5.79 0.99
C HIS A 100 -5.67 7.04 1.04
N THR A 101 -4.83 7.28 0.04
CA THR A 101 -3.98 8.48 -0.01
C THR A 101 -4.81 9.76 -0.20
N GLU A 102 -5.81 9.74 -1.08
CA GLU A 102 -6.74 10.87 -1.30
C GLU A 102 -7.57 11.18 -0.05
N ARG A 103 -7.92 10.17 0.74
CA ARG A 103 -8.66 10.38 1.99
C ARG A 103 -7.80 11.04 3.07
N LEU A 104 -6.52 10.69 3.13
CA LEU A 104 -5.65 11.04 4.26
C LEU A 104 -4.79 12.29 4.04
N PHE A 105 -4.38 12.59 2.82
CA PHE A 105 -3.37 13.63 2.55
C PHE A 105 -3.90 14.77 1.68
N HIS A 106 -3.17 15.87 1.65
CA HIS A 106 -3.41 16.91 0.65
C HIS A 106 -3.14 16.38 -0.76
N ALA A 107 -3.72 17.03 -1.78
CA ALA A 107 -3.69 16.51 -3.15
C ALA A 107 -2.27 16.33 -3.70
N GLU A 108 -1.33 17.21 -3.32
CA GLU A 108 0.08 17.12 -3.71
C GLU A 108 0.77 15.90 -3.08
N ASP A 109 0.73 15.79 -1.75
CA ASP A 109 1.26 14.65 -1.00
C ASP A 109 0.67 13.30 -1.47
N ALA A 110 -0.65 13.25 -1.67
CA ALA A 110 -1.33 12.06 -2.17
C ALA A 110 -0.81 11.68 -3.57
N ARG A 111 -0.67 12.66 -4.46
CA ARG A 111 -0.15 12.45 -5.82
C ARG A 111 1.29 11.91 -5.79
N GLU A 112 2.17 12.43 -4.94
CA GLU A 112 3.56 11.95 -4.83
C GLU A 112 3.63 10.48 -4.39
N LEU A 113 2.85 10.11 -3.36
CA LEU A 113 2.73 8.72 -2.90
C LEU A 113 2.18 7.82 -4.00
N GLN A 114 1.17 8.29 -4.74
CA GLN A 114 0.58 7.54 -5.85
C GLN A 114 1.57 7.37 -7.01
N ILE A 115 2.29 8.41 -7.44
CA ILE A 115 3.30 8.31 -8.51
C ILE A 115 4.34 7.25 -8.15
N THR A 116 4.81 7.28 -6.89
CA THR A 116 5.79 6.31 -6.40
C THR A 116 5.24 4.89 -6.40
N ALA A 117 4.02 4.70 -5.89
CA ALA A 117 3.33 3.42 -5.88
C ALA A 117 3.13 2.86 -7.30
N HIS A 118 2.74 3.69 -8.26
CA HIS A 118 2.63 3.31 -9.67
C HIS A 118 4.00 2.94 -10.27
N GLY A 119 5.07 3.64 -9.89
CA GLY A 119 6.44 3.27 -10.29
C GLY A 119 6.83 1.86 -9.84
N ILE A 120 6.60 1.55 -8.57
CA ILE A 120 6.85 0.22 -7.99
C ILE A 120 5.98 -0.84 -8.68
N ALA A 121 4.68 -0.58 -8.80
CA ALA A 121 3.74 -1.49 -9.46
C ALA A 121 4.15 -1.77 -10.91
N ARG A 122 4.57 -0.75 -11.67
CA ARG A 122 5.07 -0.92 -13.05
C ARG A 122 6.29 -1.82 -13.13
N ASN A 123 7.27 -1.62 -12.23
CA ASN A 123 8.48 -2.44 -12.20
C ASN A 123 8.16 -3.91 -11.89
N LEU A 124 7.31 -4.15 -10.89
CA LEU A 124 6.88 -5.51 -10.53
C LEU A 124 6.06 -6.17 -11.65
N PHE A 125 5.14 -5.42 -12.26
CA PHE A 125 4.32 -5.89 -13.39
C PHE A 125 5.20 -6.33 -14.56
N GLN A 126 6.21 -5.53 -14.91
CA GLN A 126 7.17 -5.89 -15.95
C GLN A 126 7.96 -7.16 -15.59
N GLY A 127 8.30 -7.33 -14.31
CA GLY A 127 8.93 -8.56 -13.81
C GLY A 127 8.08 -9.81 -14.03
N TYR A 128 6.78 -9.75 -13.72
CA TYR A 128 5.88 -10.90 -13.91
C TYR A 128 5.53 -11.17 -15.38
N PHE A 129 5.29 -10.13 -16.17
CA PHE A 129 4.60 -10.26 -17.47
C PHE A 129 5.44 -9.84 -18.67
N GLY A 130 6.67 -9.35 -18.47
CA GLY A 130 7.58 -8.92 -19.54
C GLY A 130 7.09 -7.70 -20.33
N THR A 131 5.99 -7.08 -19.92
CA THR A 131 5.34 -5.95 -20.61
C THR A 131 5.10 -4.80 -19.64
N ARG A 132 4.81 -3.60 -20.16
CA ARG A 132 4.40 -2.47 -19.32
C ARG A 132 2.89 -2.50 -19.13
N PRO A 133 2.40 -2.22 -17.91
CA PRO A 133 0.97 -2.17 -17.67
C PRO A 133 0.36 -0.90 -18.27
N THR A 134 -0.87 -1.02 -18.74
CA THR A 134 -1.76 0.10 -19.06
C THR A 134 -2.59 0.45 -17.83
N PHE A 135 -1.95 1.00 -16.79
CA PHE A 135 -2.69 1.63 -15.70
C PHE A 135 -3.27 2.94 -16.25
N ALA A 136 -4.60 3.07 -16.25
CA ALA A 136 -5.20 4.35 -16.58
C ALA A 136 -4.73 5.40 -15.55
N HIS A 137 -3.95 6.38 -15.99
CA HIS A 137 -3.72 7.57 -15.19
C HIS A 137 -5.07 8.30 -15.10
N ARG A 138 -5.74 8.24 -13.95
CA ARG A 138 -6.84 9.17 -13.69
C ARG A 138 -6.23 10.56 -13.76
N SER A 139 -6.65 11.28 -14.80
CA SER A 139 -6.24 12.64 -15.14
C SER A 139 -6.79 13.62 -14.11
#